data_AF-A0A520CFR3-F1
#
_entry.id   AF-A0A520CFR3-F1
#
_cell.length_a   1.000
_cell.length_b   1.000
_cell.length_c   1.000
_cell.angle_alpha   90.00
_cell.angle_beta   90.00
_cell.angle_gamma   90.00
#
_symmetry.space_group_name_H-M   'P 1'
#
loop_
_entity.id
_entity.type
_entity.pdbx_description
1 polymer ?
#
loop_
_entity_poly.entity_id
_entity_poly.type
_entity_poly.pdbx_seq_one_letter_code
_entity_poly.pdbx_strand_id
1 'polypeptide(L)' 'IHPYFIDKTDANYFLMLFSTSFEKINEIKLDNKTRRYLLDKILVYYTLHTASFGQIKSHQVLEEVLS' A
#
# COMPACT_ATOMS: atom_id res chain seq x y z
N ILE A 1 5.38 -8.79 -18.75
CA ILE A 1 5.49 -7.95 -17.52
C ILE A 1 4.98 -8.79 -16.35
N HIS A 2 5.63 -8.74 -15.18
CA HIS A 2 5.27 -9.57 -14.03
C HIS A 2 3.88 -9.16 -13.46
N PRO A 3 3.02 -10.09 -13.00
CA PRO A 3 1.65 -9.78 -12.54
C PRO A 3 1.58 -8.79 -11.37
N TYR A 4 2.61 -8.76 -10.53
CA TYR A 4 2.69 -7.89 -9.35
C TYR A 4 3.68 -6.73 -9.56
N PHE A 5 3.93 -6.35 -10.81
CA PHE A 5 4.81 -5.22 -11.13
C PHE A 5 4.19 -3.90 -10.63
N ILE A 6 5.04 -3.05 -10.06
CA ILE A 6 4.73 -1.67 -9.66
C ILE A 6 5.66 -0.79 -10.49
N ASP A 7 5.12 0.25 -11.13
CA ASP A 7 5.94 1.20 -11.88
C ASP A 7 6.84 2.02 -10.96
N LYS A 8 7.82 2.70 -11.54
CA LYS A 8 8.85 3.43 -10.79
C LYS A 8 8.28 4.50 -9.85
N THR A 9 7.24 5.22 -10.28
CA THR A 9 6.68 6.32 -9.49
C THR A 9 6.01 5.78 -8.24
N ASP A 10 5.13 4.80 -8.41
CA ASP A 10 4.41 4.20 -7.30
C ASP A 10 5.33 3.35 -6.40
N ALA A 11 6.36 2.70 -6.97
CA ALA A 11 7.38 1.99 -6.19
C ALA A 11 8.17 2.93 -5.28
N ASN A 12 8.47 4.16 -5.72
CA ASN A 12 9.12 5.14 -4.86
C ASN A 12 8.22 5.52 -3.67
N TYR A 13 6.92 5.73 -3.89
CA TYR A 13 5.98 5.98 -2.80
C TYR A 13 5.87 4.80 -1.84
N PHE A 14 5.84 3.57 -2.37
CA PHE A 14 5.85 2.36 -1.55
C PHE A 14 7.08 2.31 -0.64
N LEU A 15 8.27 2.58 -1.18
CA LEU A 15 9.51 2.65 -0.41
C LEU A 15 9.51 3.78 0.62
N MET A 16 8.98 4.96 0.28
CA MET A 16 8.84 6.07 1.22
C MET A 16 7.91 5.69 2.38
N LEU A 17 6.75 5.09 2.11
CA LEU A 17 5.83 4.63 3.15
C LEU A 17 6.47 3.57 4.06
N PHE A 18 7.30 2.69 3.50
CA PHE A 18 7.99 1.65 4.26
C PHE A 18 9.13 2.18 5.15
N SER A 19 9.84 3.22 4.70
CA SER A 19 11.05 3.75 5.35
C SER A 19 10.81 4.98 6.21
N THR A 20 9.72 5.70 6.01
CA THR A 20 9.38 6.91 6.78
C THR A 20 8.81 6.52 8.13
N SER A 21 9.31 7.16 9.20
CA SER A 21 8.78 6.93 10.54
C SER A 21 7.35 7.43 10.66
N PHE A 22 6.58 6.86 11.59
CA PHE A 22 5.17 7.19 11.77
C PHE A 22 4.96 8.69 12.07
N GLU A 23 5.87 9.32 12.81
CA GLU A 23 5.80 10.75 13.16
C GLU A 23 5.88 11.65 11.92
N LYS A 24 6.56 11.20 10.87
CA LYS A 24 6.78 11.95 9.62
C LYS A 24 5.87 11.49 8.48
N ILE A 25 5.02 10.48 8.69
CA ILE A 25 4.21 9.91 7.60
C ILE A 25 3.27 10.95 6.96
N ASN A 26 2.84 11.96 7.73
CA ASN A 26 2.02 13.08 7.26
C ASN A 26 2.72 14.00 6.24
N GLU A 27 4.04 13.91 6.10
CA GLU A 27 4.83 14.63 5.10
C GLU A 27 4.67 14.01 3.71
N ILE A 28 4.31 12.71 3.63
CA ILE A 28 4.06 12.02 2.36
C ILE A 28 2.69 12.45 1.84
N LYS A 29 2.69 13.28 0.79
CA LYS A 29 1.47 13.75 0.12
C LYS A 29 1.09 12.77 -0.99
N LEU A 30 -0.05 12.10 -0.80
CA LEU A 30 -0.65 11.21 -1.78
C LEU A 30 -2.05 11.72 -2.13
N ASP A 31 -2.38 11.76 -3.41
CA ASP A 31 -3.76 11.90 -3.80
C ASP A 31 -4.54 10.61 -3.48
N ASN A 32 -5.88 10.73 -3.47
CA ASN A 32 -6.75 9.61 -3.10
C ASN A 32 -6.61 8.40 -4.04
N LYS A 33 -6.31 8.60 -5.34
CA LYS A 33 -6.15 7.52 -6.31
C LYS A 33 -4.86 6.74 -6.02
N THR A 34 -3.75 7.45 -5.84
CA THR A 34 -2.44 6.88 -5.53
C THR A 34 -2.47 6.16 -4.19
N ARG A 35 -3.11 6.74 -3.16
CA ARG A 35 -3.29 6.10 -1.84
C ARG A 35 -3.99 4.75 -1.93
N ARG A 36 -5.10 4.66 -2.68
CA ARG A 36 -5.84 3.40 -2.87
C ARG A 36 -5.02 2.36 -3.62
N TYR A 37 -4.33 2.80 -4.66
CA TYR A 37 -3.48 1.92 -5.44
C TYR A 37 -2.34 1.34 -4.60
N LEU A 38 -1.63 2.18 -3.84
CA LEU A 38 -0.54 1.73 -2.98
C LEU A 38 -1.03 0.79 -1.87
N LEU A 39 -2.19 1.07 -1.28
CA LEU A 39 -2.81 0.18 -0.30
C LEU A 39 -3.04 -1.22 -0.88
N ASP A 40 -3.66 -1.33 -2.06
CA ASP A 40 -3.84 -2.61 -2.76
C ASP A 40 -2.50 -3.35 -2.92
N LYS A 41 -1.43 -2.65 -3.34
CA LYS A 41 -0.10 -3.25 -3.48
C LYS A 41 0.52 -3.68 -2.15
N ILE A 42 0.30 -2.94 -1.07
CA ILE A 42 0.77 -3.33 0.27
C ILE A 42 0.06 -4.62 0.71
N LEU A 43 -1.25 -4.73 0.50
CA LEU A 43 -2.01 -5.94 0.85
C LEU A 43 -1.53 -7.15 0.03
N VAL A 44 -1.33 -6.98 -1.28
CA VAL A 44 -0.77 -8.02 -2.16
C VAL A 44 0.63 -8.43 -1.70
N TYR A 45 1.49 -7.47 -1.39
CA TYR A 45 2.85 -7.75 -0.90
C TYR A 45 2.83 -8.62 0.35
N TYR A 46 2.06 -8.26 1.38
CA TYR A 46 2.00 -9.05 2.61
C TYR A 46 1.34 -10.41 2.42
N THR A 47 0.33 -10.51 1.56
CA THR A 47 -0.30 -11.80 1.21
C THR A 47 0.70 -12.77 0.58
N LEU A 48 1.59 -12.28 -0.27
CA LEU A 48 2.59 -13.11 -0.95
C LEU A 48 3.78 -13.49 -0.05
N HIS A 49 4.18 -12.60 0.87
CA HIS A 49 5.43 -12.75 1.63
C HIS A 49 5.23 -13.24 3.08
N THR A 50 4.01 -13.19 3.62
CA THR A 50 3.73 -13.61 5.00
C THR A 50 2.90 -14.88 5.01
N ALA A 51 3.51 -16.00 5.40
CA ALA A 51 2.79 -17.26 5.56
C ALA A 51 1.69 -17.10 6.63
N SER A 52 0.48 -17.59 6.34
CA SER A 52 -0.69 -17.48 7.22
C SER A 52 -1.17 -16.05 7.50
N PHE A 53 -0.92 -15.08 6.60
CA PHE A 53 -1.48 -13.72 6.73
C PHE A 53 -3.03 -13.68 6.76
N GLY A 54 -3.67 -14.77 6.31
CA GLY A 54 -5.13 -14.92 6.29
C GLY A 54 -5.78 -14.10 5.17
N GLN A 55 -7.11 -14.12 5.11
CA GLN A 55 -7.84 -13.16 4.30
C GLN A 55 -7.87 -11.83 5.03
N ILE A 56 -7.07 -10.87 4.58
CA ILE A 56 -7.20 -9.48 4.99
C ILE A 56 -8.64 -9.06 4.66
N LYS A 57 -9.34 -8.46 5.62
CA LYS A 57 -10.61 -7.76 5.36
C LYS A 57 -10.31 -6.47 4.60
N SER A 58 -9.73 -6.60 3.41
CA SER A 58 -9.35 -5.51 2.52
C SER A 58 -10.52 -4.57 2.31
N HIS A 59 -11.74 -5.10 2.21
CA HIS A 59 -12.97 -4.30 2.13
C HIS A 59 -13.13 -3.30 3.30
N GLN A 60 -12.86 -3.69 4.54
CA GLN A 60 -12.99 -2.78 5.70
C GLN A 60 -11.91 -1.68 5.68
N VAL A 61 -10.66 -2.04 5.36
CA VAL A 61 -9.57 -1.07 5.26
C VAL A 61 -9.80 -0.14 4.05
N LEU A 62 -10.35 -0.67 2.96
CA LEU A 62 -10.68 0.11 1.77
C LEU A 62 -11.86 1.07 2.02
N GLU A 63 -12.87 0.67 2.81
CA GLU A 63 -13.99 1.54 3.22
C GLU A 63 -13.49 2.77 3.99
N GLU A 64 -12.63 2.59 5.00
CA GLU A 64 -12.06 3.69 5.80
C GLU A 64 -11.23 4.68 4.96
N VAL A 65 -10.60 4.20 3.89
CA VAL A 65 -9.78 5.03 2.98
C VAL A 65 -10.63 5.74 1.91
N LEU A 66 -11.84 5.25 1.66
CA LEU A 66 -12.82 5.75 0.68
C LEU A 66 -13.85 6.73 1.28
N SER A 67 -14.09 6.67 2.59
CA SER A 67 -14.86 7.67 3.35
C SER A 67 -14.14 9.00 3.45
#